data_AF-A0A2D4HDM4-F1
#
_entry.id   AF-A0A2D4HDM4-F1
#
_cell.length_a   1.000
_cell.length_b   1.000
_cell.length_c   1.000
_cell.angle_alpha   90.00
_cell.angle_beta   90.00
_cell.angle_gamma   90.00
#
_symmetry.space_group_name_H-M   'P 1'
#
loop_
_entity.id
_entity.type
_entity.pdbx_description
1 polymer ?
#
loop_
_entity_poly.entity_id
_entity_poly.type
_entity_poly.pdbx_seq_one_letter_code
_entity_poly.pdbx_strand_id
1 'polypeptide(L)'
;VCTTDKGLLSLHGFLCQWTLVAYLDVHRCLEHLGYLGYPIFSQQDSQIYAITVTREKKIDLEKGQTHRNVFLCKVIGSQGSGKSAFLQAFLGKNLAVSPWRT
;
A
#
# COMPACT_ATOMS: atom_id res chain seq x y z
N VAL A 1 7.42 4.95 0.03
CA VAL A 1 6.60 5.21 -1.18
C VAL A 1 7.51 5.49 -2.36
N CYS A 2 7.13 5.03 -3.55
CA CYS A 2 7.87 5.25 -4.79
C CYS A 2 7.85 6.74 -5.16
N THR A 3 9.03 7.33 -5.26
CA THR A 3 9.22 8.76 -5.58
C THR A 3 9.92 8.90 -6.92
N THR A 4 9.74 10.05 -7.59
CA THR A 4 10.53 10.41 -8.76
C THR A 4 11.99 10.72 -8.35
N ASP A 5 12.88 10.90 -9.31
CA ASP A 5 14.28 11.26 -9.06
C ASP A 5 14.45 12.58 -8.31
N LYS A 6 13.42 13.44 -8.34
CA LYS A 6 13.36 14.70 -7.59
C LYS A 6 12.84 14.52 -6.15
N GLY A 7 12.60 13.29 -5.71
CA GLY A 7 12.02 12.98 -4.39
C GLY A 7 10.52 13.27 -4.28
N LEU A 8 9.85 13.64 -5.38
CA LEU A 8 8.41 13.93 -5.39
C LEU A 8 7.58 12.65 -5.47
N LEU A 9 6.33 12.71 -5.01
CA LEU A 9 5.41 11.59 -5.11
C LEU A 9 5.10 11.29 -6.58
N SER A 10 5.43 10.07 -7.02
CA SER A 10 5.06 9.59 -8.36
C SER A 10 3.58 9.19 -8.40
N LEU A 11 2.96 9.14 -9.59
CA LEU A 11 1.61 8.61 -9.76
C LEU A 11 1.48 7.19 -9.21
N HIS A 12 2.46 6.32 -9.51
CA HIS A 12 2.49 4.96 -8.98
C HIS A 12 2.57 4.96 -7.45
N GLY A 13 3.45 5.79 -6.87
CA GLY A 13 3.55 5.96 -5.43
C GLY A 13 2.27 6.46 -4.78
N PHE A 14 1.55 7.38 -5.44
CA PHE A 14 0.25 7.87 -5.01
C PHE A 14 -0.79 6.74 -4.98
N LEU A 15 -0.89 5.95 -6.05
CA LEU A 15 -1.80 4.80 -6.11
C LEU A 15 -1.44 3.72 -5.05
N CYS A 16 -0.15 3.43 -4.86
CA CYS A 16 0.31 2.54 -3.80
C CYS A 16 -0.06 3.05 -2.41
N GLN A 17 0.03 4.36 -2.18
CA GLN A 17 -0.34 4.96 -0.90
C GLN A 17 -1.85 4.80 -0.64
N TRP A 18 -2.70 5.07 -1.62
CA TRP A 18 -4.14 4.83 -1.51
C TRP A 18 -4.47 3.35 -1.27
N THR A 19 -3.80 2.45 -1.99
CA THR A 19 -3.94 1.00 -1.80
C THR A 19 -3.58 0.57 -0.38
N LEU A 20 -2.49 1.13 0.17
CA LEU A 20 -2.03 0.85 1.53
C LEU A 20 -3.04 1.36 2.58
N VAL A 21 -3.55 2.58 2.42
CA VAL A 21 -4.54 3.16 3.33
C VAL A 21 -5.84 2.35 3.30
N ALA A 22 -6.32 1.99 2.10
CA ALA A 22 -7.51 1.14 1.94
C ALA A 22 -7.35 -0.24 2.61
N TYR A 23 -6.13 -0.80 2.58
CA TYR A 23 -5.84 -2.11 3.19
C TYR A 23 -5.71 -2.06 4.72
N LEU A 24 -5.11 -1.00 5.28
CA LEU A 24 -4.81 -0.91 6.71
C LEU A 24 -5.89 -0.18 7.53
N ASP A 25 -6.53 0.84 6.96
CA ASP A 25 -7.52 1.69 7.63
C ASP A 25 -8.59 2.15 6.62
N VAL A 26 -9.57 1.28 6.39
CA VAL A 26 -10.64 1.52 5.41
C VAL A 26 -11.49 2.74 5.76
N HIS A 27 -11.70 3.03 7.05
CA HIS A 27 -12.51 4.17 7.47
C HIS A 27 -11.84 5.50 7.11
N ARG A 28 -10.54 5.61 7.36
CA ARG A 28 -9.76 6.78 6.92
C ARG A 28 -9.74 6.91 5.40
N CYS A 29 -9.62 5.80 4.68
CA CYS A 29 -9.71 5.81 3.21
C CYS A 29 -11.05 6.40 2.73
N LEU A 30 -12.16 5.93 3.30
CA LEU A 30 -13.52 6.39 2.98
C LEU A 30 -13.72 7.87 3.34
N GLU A 31 -13.20 8.33 4.48
CA GLU A 31 -13.21 9.75 4.87
C GLU A 31 -12.47 10.61 3.83
N HIS A 32 -11.28 10.20 3.41
CA HIS A 32 -10.49 10.93 2.40
C HIS A 32 -11.19 10.95 1.03
N LEU A 33 -11.83 9.85 0.63
CA LEU A 33 -12.67 9.80 -0.58
C LEU A 33 -13.88 10.74 -0.47
N GLY A 34 -14.46 10.88 0.72
CA GLY A 34 -15.49 11.87 1.01
C GLY A 34 -15.01 13.30 0.81
N TYR A 35 -13.84 13.65 1.36
CA TYR A 35 -13.23 14.98 1.16
C TYR A 35 -12.91 15.28 -0.31
N LEU A 36 -12.55 14.27 -1.09
CA LEU A 36 -12.33 14.40 -2.54
C LEU A 36 -13.62 14.40 -3.36
N GLY A 37 -14.79 14.25 -2.74
CA GLY A 37 -16.08 14.26 -3.42
C GLY A 37 -16.32 13.02 -4.29
N TYR A 38 -15.72 11.88 -3.97
CA TYR A 38 -15.87 10.64 -4.76
C TYR A 38 -17.32 10.30 -5.11
N PRO A 39 -18.31 10.32 -4.18
CA PRO A 39 -19.69 9.95 -4.52
C PRO A 39 -20.29 10.85 -5.60
N ILE A 40 -19.96 12.15 -5.56
CA ILE A 40 -20.45 13.16 -6.51
C ILE A 40 -19.86 12.90 -7.90
N PHE A 41 -18.54 12.73 -7.99
CA PHE A 41 -17.85 12.57 -9.28
C PHE A 41 -18.05 11.18 -9.90
N SER A 42 -18.25 10.15 -9.08
CA SER A 42 -18.49 8.78 -9.56
C SER A 42 -19.97 8.45 -9.75
N GLN A 43 -20.88 9.39 -9.45
CA GLN A 43 -22.33 9.19 -9.51
C GLN A 43 -22.77 7.96 -8.70
N GLN A 44 -22.24 7.82 -7.48
CA GLN A 44 -22.54 6.73 -6.56
C GLN A 44 -23.19 7.31 -5.29
N ASP A 45 -24.00 6.50 -4.61
CA ASP A 45 -24.67 6.95 -3.38
C ASP A 45 -23.70 7.11 -2.19
N SER A 46 -22.50 6.52 -2.27
CA SER A 46 -21.53 6.53 -1.17
C SER A 46 -20.11 6.19 -1.62
N GLN A 47 -19.13 6.58 -0.81
CA GLN A 47 -17.72 6.24 -0.99
C GLN A 47 -17.42 4.73 -0.84
N ILE A 48 -18.33 3.95 -0.23
CA ILE A 48 -18.16 2.51 -0.06
C ILE A 48 -18.03 1.76 -1.40
N TYR A 49 -18.61 2.31 -2.48
CA TYR A 49 -18.53 1.74 -3.83
C TYR A 49 -17.11 1.76 -4.40
N ALA A 50 -16.17 2.52 -3.81
CA ALA A 50 -14.76 2.49 -4.17
C ALA A 50 -14.00 1.27 -3.62
N ILE A 51 -14.58 0.54 -2.66
CA ILE A 51 -13.90 -0.51 -1.91
C ILE A 51 -14.43 -1.89 -2.30
N THR A 52 -13.51 -2.78 -2.69
CA THR A 52 -13.82 -4.20 -2.88
C THR A 52 -13.47 -5.00 -1.64
N VAL A 53 -14.47 -5.62 -1.02
CA VAL A 53 -14.26 -6.55 0.10
C VAL A 53 -13.96 -7.94 -0.46
N THR A 54 -12.74 -8.42 -0.23
CA THR A 54 -12.34 -9.76 -0.68
C THR A 54 -12.94 -10.84 0.22
N ARG A 55 -13.28 -12.00 -0.36
CA ARG A 55 -13.75 -13.17 0.39
C ARG A 55 -12.74 -13.67 1.44
N GLU A 56 -13.21 -14.51 2.36
CA GLU A 56 -12.38 -15.08 3.41
C GLU A 56 -11.16 -15.83 2.89
N LYS A 57 -10.04 -15.69 3.62
CA LYS A 57 -8.76 -16.36 3.28
C LYS A 57 -8.87 -17.88 3.28
N LYS A 58 -9.72 -18.46 4.15
CA LYS A 58 -9.89 -19.92 4.25
C LYS A 58 -10.36 -20.52 2.92
N ILE A 59 -11.29 -19.85 2.25
CA ILE A 59 -11.80 -20.25 0.93
C ILE A 59 -10.69 -20.20 -0.13
N ASP A 60 -9.82 -19.18 -0.09
CA ASP A 60 -8.69 -19.11 -1.03
C ASP A 60 -7.71 -20.28 -0.84
N LEU A 61 -7.47 -20.69 0.40
CA LEU A 61 -6.58 -21.80 0.74
C LEU A 61 -7.18 -23.15 0.32
N GLU A 62 -8.46 -23.38 0.62
CA GLU A 62 -9.18 -24.60 0.23
C GLU A 62 -9.22 -24.78 -1.29
N LYS A 63 -9.36 -23.69 -2.04
CA LYS A 63 -9.38 -23.71 -3.51
C LYS A 63 -8.00 -23.65 -4.16
N GLY A 64 -6.95 -23.35 -3.40
CA GLY A 64 -5.61 -23.09 -3.94
C GLY A 64 -5.54 -21.88 -4.90
N GLN A 65 -6.50 -20.96 -4.83
CA GLN A 65 -6.63 -19.83 -5.75
C GLN A 65 -7.14 -18.59 -5.02
N THR A 66 -6.57 -17.42 -5.31
CA THR A 66 -7.00 -16.13 -4.77
C THR A 66 -7.26 -15.11 -5.88
N HIS A 67 -8.21 -14.20 -5.62
CA HIS A 67 -8.45 -12.99 -6.43
C HIS A 67 -7.94 -11.72 -5.72
N ARG A 68 -7.18 -11.86 -4.62
CA ARG A 68 -6.60 -10.74 -3.90
C ARG A 68 -5.44 -10.15 -4.71
N ASN A 69 -5.42 -8.82 -4.83
CA ASN A 69 -4.32 -8.09 -5.48
C ASN A 69 -3.32 -7.49 -4.47
N VAL A 70 -3.65 -7.50 -3.17
CA VAL A 70 -2.85 -6.85 -2.11
C VAL A 70 -2.57 -7.85 -0.99
N PHE A 71 -1.29 -7.98 -0.64
CA PHE A 71 -0.80 -8.92 0.37
C PHE A 71 0.08 -8.21 1.40
N LEU A 72 -0.12 -8.53 2.68
CA LEU A 72 0.72 -8.04 3.76
C LEU A 72 1.85 -9.03 4.05
N CYS A 73 3.09 -8.58 3.89
CA CYS A 73 4.29 -9.31 4.29
C CYS A 73 4.90 -8.66 5.54
N LYS A 74 5.15 -9.45 6.59
CA LYS A 74 5.86 -9.00 7.79
C LYS A 74 7.34 -9.36 7.69
N VAL A 75 8.22 -8.36 7.72
CA VAL A 75 9.68 -8.54 7.66
C VAL A 75 10.25 -8.52 9.08
N ILE A 76 10.74 -9.66 9.56
CA ILE A 76 11.18 -9.88 10.95
C ILE A 76 12.61 -10.40 10.95
N GLY A 77 13.43 -9.95 11.90
CA GLY A 77 14.85 -10.32 12.01
C GLY A 77 15.58 -9.49 13.06
N SER A 78 16.78 -9.93 13.46
CA SER A 78 17.63 -9.29 14.47
C SER A 78 18.00 -7.84 14.14
N GLN A 79 18.46 -7.06 15.12
CA GLN A 79 19.00 -5.72 14.86
C GLN A 79 20.17 -5.80 13.88
N GLY A 80 20.24 -4.85 12.94
CA GLY A 80 21.30 -4.83 11.91
C GLY A 80 21.12 -5.78 10.71
N SER A 81 20.12 -6.67 10.71
CA SER A 81 19.85 -7.62 9.60
C SER A 81 19.39 -7.00 8.26
N GLY A 82 19.40 -5.67 8.13
CA GLY A 82 19.08 -5.01 6.86
C GLY A 82 17.59 -4.93 6.50
N LYS A 83 16.65 -5.19 7.43
CA LYS A 83 15.19 -5.12 7.17
C LYS A 83 14.73 -3.82 6.48
N SER A 84 15.25 -2.67 6.92
CA SER A 84 14.91 -1.38 6.32
C SER A 84 15.48 -1.25 4.91
N ALA A 85 16.73 -1.69 4.69
CA ALA A 85 17.36 -1.73 3.37
C ALA A 85 16.56 -2.61 2.39
N PHE A 86 16.13 -3.79 2.85
CA PHE A 86 15.25 -4.68 2.09
C PHE A 86 13.96 -3.98 1.64
N LEU A 87 13.26 -3.27 2.54
CA LEU A 87 12.06 -2.52 2.19
C LEU A 87 12.34 -1.33 1.25
N GLN A 88 13.46 -0.65 1.38
CA GLN A 88 13.83 0.46 0.48
C GLN A 88 14.16 -0.04 -0.93
N ALA A 89 14.72 -1.25 -1.07
CA ALA A 89 14.99 -1.86 -2.37
C ALA A 89 13.70 -2.07 -3.20
N PHE A 90 12.58 -2.44 -2.56
CA PHE A 90 11.25 -2.50 -3.21
C PHE A 90 10.75 -1.15 -3.73
N LEU A 91 11.30 -0.04 -3.24
CA LEU A 91 10.99 1.31 -3.71
C LEU A 91 11.94 1.79 -4.81
N GLY A 92 12.84 0.92 -5.30
CA GLY A 92 13.88 1.28 -6.27
C GLY A 92 14.97 2.19 -5.70
N LYS A 93 15.07 2.31 -4.38
CA LYS A 93 16.08 3.15 -3.73
C LYS A 93 17.35 2.35 -3.50
N ASN A 94 18.41 2.71 -4.22
CA ASN A 94 19.71 2.11 -4.06
C ASN A 94 20.27 2.37 -2.66
N LEU A 95 20.95 1.36 -2.12
CA LEU A 95 21.73 1.45 -0.89
C LEU A 95 22.98 2.27 -1.16
N ALA A 96 22.85 3.58 -1.37
CA ALA A 96 23.97 4.46 -1.14
C ALA A 96 24.32 4.32 0.34
N VAL A 97 25.45 3.66 0.63
CA VAL A 97 26.02 3.56 1.97
C VAL A 97 26.07 4.98 2.53
N SER A 98 25.27 5.23 3.57
CA SER A 98 25.37 6.49 4.29
C SER A 98 26.75 6.51 4.96
N PRO A 99 27.61 7.52 4.75
CA PRO A 99 28.97 7.55 5.29
C PRO A 99 29.05 7.60 6.83
N TRP A 100 27.91 7.69 7.51
CA TRP A 100 27.81 8.05 8.93
C TRP A 100 27.29 6.92 9.81
N ARG A 101 27.60 5.66 9.47
CA ARG A 101 27.35 4.51 10.37
C ARG A 101 28.60 3.63 10.47
N THR A 102 29.61 4.18 11.14
CA THR A 102 30.56 3.44 11.98
C THR A 102 30.26 3.77 13.43
#